data_AF-A0AA43LFM0-F1
#
_entry.id   AF-A0AA43LFM0-F1
#
_cell.length_a   1.000
_cell.length_b   1.000
_cell.length_c   1.000
_cell.angle_alpha   90.00
_cell.angle_beta   90.00
_cell.angle_gamma   90.00
#
_symmetry.space_group_name_H-M   'P 1'
#
loop_
_entity.id
_entity.type
_entity.pdbx_description
1 polymer ?
#
loop_
_entity_poly.entity_id
_entity_poly.type
_entity_poly.pdbx_seq_one_letter_code
_entity_poly.pdbx_strand_id
1 'polypeptide(L)'
;MKKFLAYFLYTLLLSAIVCACSDDLDIQQAYSFDLVTMPVQKKIVQGESAEIRCQLVKEGDYDNARFFIRYFQSDGKGELRMDDGTVFLPNDLYPLNKTTFRLYYTSHSTDQQVIDVYIEDSFGQVVQKTFSWQNDKGDDEEDDDLLKVSVHDYMQLYRVKRPLLAMDSPFVE
;
A
#
# COMPACT_ATOMS: atom_id res chain seq x y z
N MET A 1 -40.79 49.73 19.92
CA MET A 1 -40.56 48.85 18.74
C MET A 1 -39.07 48.61 18.42
N LYS A 2 -38.17 49.59 18.59
CA LYS A 2 -36.72 49.43 18.29
C LYS A 2 -36.02 48.30 19.08
N LYS A 3 -36.40 48.07 20.34
CA LYS A 3 -35.82 46.99 21.17
C LYS A 3 -36.26 45.60 20.69
N PHE A 4 -37.51 45.43 20.29
CA PHE A 4 -38.00 44.18 19.69
C PHE A 4 -37.31 43.86 18.36
N LEU A 5 -37.07 44.88 17.52
CA LEU A 5 -36.31 44.72 16.28
C LEU A 5 -34.86 44.27 16.56
N ALA A 6 -34.23 44.84 17.60
CA ALA A 6 -32.87 44.48 18.00
C ALA A 6 -32.79 43.04 18.54
N TYR A 7 -33.77 42.58 19.32
CA TYR A 7 -33.82 41.19 19.78
C TYR A 7 -34.01 40.20 18.63
N PHE A 8 -34.86 40.55 17.66
CA PHE A 8 -35.10 39.72 16.48
C PHE A 8 -33.84 39.59 15.60
N LEU A 9 -33.10 40.68 15.43
CA LEU A 9 -31.80 40.69 14.74
C LEU A 9 -30.76 39.85 15.49
N TYR A 10 -30.75 39.91 16.82
CA TYR A 10 -29.81 39.14 17.64
C TYR A 10 -30.08 37.63 17.56
N THR A 11 -31.35 37.21 17.58
CA THR A 11 -31.73 35.79 17.43
C THR A 11 -31.44 35.26 16.03
N LEU A 12 -31.64 36.09 14.99
CA LEU A 12 -31.34 35.73 13.60
C LEU A 12 -29.83 35.55 13.37
N LEU A 13 -29.01 36.46 13.95
CA LEU A 13 -27.55 36.37 13.91
C LEU A 13 -27.05 35.11 14.63
N LEU A 14 -27.63 34.78 15.79
CA LEU A 14 -27.27 33.57 16.53
C LEU A 14 -27.65 32.29 15.76
N SER A 15 -28.82 32.25 15.10
CA SER A 15 -29.22 31.10 14.29
C SER A 15 -28.34 30.90 13.06
N ALA A 16 -27.81 31.98 12.48
CA ALA A 16 -26.91 31.90 11.33
C ALA A 16 -25.54 31.31 11.72
N ILE A 17 -25.06 31.57 12.95
CA ILE A 17 -23.81 31.00 13.45
C ILE A 17 -23.94 29.49 13.70
N VAL A 18 -25.07 29.02 14.25
CA VAL A 18 -25.30 27.58 14.48
C VAL A 18 -25.50 26.82 13.16
N CYS A 19 -26.04 27.48 12.12
CA CYS A 19 -26.20 26.89 10.79
C CYS A 19 -24.90 26.89 9.96
N ALA A 20 -23.91 27.71 10.33
CA ALA A 20 -22.59 27.76 9.69
C ALA A 20 -21.59 26.75 10.28
N CYS A 21 -21.92 26.11 11.41
CA CYS A 21 -21.19 24.97 11.96
C CYS A 21 -21.70 23.64 11.37
N SER A 22 -21.86 23.58 10.05
CA SER A 22 -21.83 22.32 9.32
C SER A 22 -20.44 22.24 8.69
N ASP A 23 -19.44 22.01 9.52
CA ASP A 23 -18.18 21.50 9.02
C ASP A 23 -18.50 20.11 8.47
N ASP A 24 -18.71 20.02 7.15
CA ASP A 24 -18.62 18.76 6.42
C ASP A 24 -17.17 18.30 6.54
N LEU A 25 -16.86 17.77 7.71
CA LEU A 25 -15.66 17.01 7.98
C LEU A 25 -15.79 15.78 7.08
N ASP A 26 -15.05 15.77 5.98
CA ASP A 26 -14.95 14.63 5.07
C ASP A 26 -14.25 13.49 5.84
N ILE A 27 -15.01 12.86 6.75
CA ILE A 27 -14.62 11.65 7.46
C ILE A 27 -14.77 10.55 6.40
N GLN A 28 -13.78 10.48 5.52
CA GLN A 28 -13.67 9.40 4.56
C GLN A 28 -13.52 8.12 5.37
N GLN A 29 -14.56 7.29 5.37
CA GLN A 29 -14.60 6.04 6.14
C GLN A 29 -13.58 5.01 5.65
N ALA A 30 -13.03 5.21 4.44
CA ALA A 30 -12.03 4.37 3.83
C ALA A 30 -11.00 5.27 3.12
N TYR A 31 -9.77 5.32 3.65
CA TYR A 31 -8.63 5.84 2.90
C TYR A 31 -8.02 4.74 2.04
N SER A 32 -7.47 5.16 0.90
CA SER A 32 -6.72 4.25 0.05
C SER A 32 -5.44 3.80 0.76
N PHE A 33 -4.99 2.60 0.41
CA PHE A 33 -3.68 2.10 0.79
C PHE A 33 -3.02 1.41 -0.40
N ASP A 34 -1.70 1.25 -0.34
CA ASP A 34 -0.93 0.48 -1.31
C ASP A 34 0.15 -0.34 -0.59
N LEU A 35 0.58 -1.42 -1.24
CA LEU A 35 1.67 -2.26 -0.80
C LEU A 35 2.91 -1.94 -1.64
N VAL A 36 3.83 -1.16 -1.08
CA VAL A 36 5.10 -0.85 -1.75
C VAL A 36 6.09 -1.97 -1.47
N THR A 37 6.74 -2.47 -2.51
CA THR A 37 7.77 -3.52 -2.39
C THR A 37 9.10 -3.09 -3.00
N MET A 38 10.20 -3.48 -2.36
CA MET A 38 11.53 -3.33 -2.97
C MET A 38 11.67 -4.27 -4.18
N PRO A 39 12.54 -3.93 -5.16
CA PRO A 39 12.85 -4.84 -6.27
C PRO A 39 13.35 -6.19 -5.75
N VAL A 40 12.87 -7.27 -6.36
CA VAL A 40 13.22 -8.65 -6.04
C VAL A 40 13.98 -9.25 -7.22
N GLN A 41 14.88 -10.20 -6.97
CA GLN A 41 15.54 -10.98 -8.02
C GLN A 41 14.52 -11.64 -8.96
N LYS A 42 14.83 -11.71 -10.26
CA LYS A 42 13.97 -12.36 -11.26
C LYS A 42 14.22 -13.85 -11.42
N LYS A 43 15.38 -14.33 -10.98
CA LYS A 43 15.80 -15.72 -11.08
C LYS A 43 15.80 -16.34 -9.68
N ILE A 44 15.33 -17.57 -9.53
CA ILE A 44 15.38 -18.33 -8.28
C ILE A 44 15.63 -19.81 -8.56
N VAL A 45 16.57 -20.42 -7.84
CA VAL A 45 16.88 -21.85 -7.95
C VAL A 45 16.05 -22.64 -6.93
N GLN A 46 15.78 -23.91 -7.23
CA GLN A 46 15.13 -24.81 -6.29
C GLN A 46 15.89 -24.86 -4.94
N GLY A 47 15.18 -24.58 -3.84
CA GLY A 47 15.74 -24.52 -2.49
C GLY A 47 16.29 -23.14 -2.08
N GLU A 48 16.38 -22.19 -3.01
CA GLU A 48 16.76 -20.81 -2.72
C GLU A 48 15.57 -20.02 -2.15
N SER A 49 15.86 -19.02 -1.32
CA SER A 49 14.86 -18.13 -0.72
C SER A 49 15.06 -16.69 -1.20
N ALA A 50 14.01 -16.08 -1.77
CA ALA A 50 13.96 -14.66 -2.10
C ALA A 50 13.36 -13.84 -0.94
N GLU A 51 14.03 -12.76 -0.55
CA GLU A 51 13.53 -11.79 0.42
C GLU A 51 12.72 -10.69 -0.30
N ILE A 52 11.47 -10.51 0.11
CA ILE A 52 10.58 -9.46 -0.38
C ILE A 52 10.34 -8.48 0.76
N ARG A 53 10.84 -7.25 0.62
CA ARG A 53 10.64 -6.19 1.61
C ARG A 53 9.39 -5.41 1.28
N CYS A 54 8.44 -5.41 2.20
CA CYS A 54 7.13 -4.82 2.02
C CYS A 54 6.91 -3.63 2.97
N GLN A 55 6.27 -2.59 2.45
CA GLN A 55 5.78 -1.45 3.21
C GLN A 55 4.33 -1.16 2.81
N LEU A 56 3.41 -1.36 3.76
CA LEU A 56 2.03 -0.92 3.67
C LEU A 56 1.98 0.60 3.89
N VAL A 57 1.63 1.34 2.83
CA VAL A 57 1.49 2.79 2.85
C VAL A 57 -0.01 3.12 2.88
N LYS A 58 -0.43 3.84 3.91
CA LYS A 58 -1.81 4.31 4.11
C LYS A 58 -1.87 5.81 3.82
N GLU A 59 -2.89 6.30 3.13
CA GLU A 59 -3.07 7.76 2.88
C GLU A 59 -3.51 8.53 4.14
N GLY A 60 -4.05 7.85 5.14
CA GLY A 60 -4.39 8.42 6.44
C GLY A 60 -4.22 7.41 7.57
N ASP A 61 -4.25 7.91 8.81
CA ASP A 61 -4.17 7.06 10.00
C ASP A 61 -5.58 6.85 10.56
N TYR A 62 -6.12 5.65 10.35
CA TYR A 62 -7.37 5.21 10.98
C TYR A 62 -7.05 4.13 12.01
N ASP A 63 -7.34 4.43 13.28
CA ASP A 63 -7.14 3.52 14.42
C ASP A 63 -7.94 2.19 14.29
N ASN A 64 -8.93 2.14 13.41
CA ASN A 64 -9.82 0.98 13.26
C ASN A 64 -9.55 0.11 12.03
N ALA A 65 -8.67 0.51 11.10
CA ALA A 65 -8.42 -0.27 9.90
C ALA A 65 -7.60 -1.52 10.24
N ARG A 66 -8.21 -2.71 10.10
CA ARG A 66 -7.52 -3.99 10.25
C ARG A 66 -7.13 -4.49 8.88
N PHE A 67 -5.88 -4.92 8.75
CA PHE A 67 -5.36 -5.48 7.51
C PHE A 67 -5.16 -6.98 7.65
N PHE A 68 -5.38 -7.67 6.54
CA PHE A 68 -5.18 -9.09 6.40
C PHE A 68 -4.33 -9.34 5.17
N ILE A 69 -3.52 -10.37 5.23
CA ILE A 69 -2.68 -10.84 4.13
C ILE A 69 -3.07 -12.27 3.79
N ARG A 70 -3.15 -12.54 2.49
CA ARG A 70 -3.23 -13.90 1.93
C ARG A 70 -2.35 -13.98 0.70
N TYR A 71 -1.98 -15.19 0.33
CA TYR A 71 -1.29 -15.40 -0.95
C TYR A 71 -1.95 -16.53 -1.73
N PHE A 72 -1.74 -16.50 -3.03
CA PHE A 72 -2.08 -17.59 -3.93
C PHE A 72 -0.86 -17.90 -4.79
N GLN A 73 -0.63 -19.17 -5.04
CA GLN A 73 0.43 -19.62 -5.92
C GLN A 73 -0.21 -20.14 -7.21
N SER A 74 -0.09 -19.38 -8.28
CA SER A 74 -0.62 -19.73 -9.60
C SER A 74 0.29 -20.72 -10.32
N ASP A 75 1.61 -20.54 -10.24
CA ASP A 75 2.60 -21.39 -10.90
C ASP A 75 3.74 -21.86 -9.97
N GLY A 76 4.31 -23.02 -10.32
CA GLY A 76 5.42 -23.63 -9.60
C GLY A 76 5.02 -24.21 -8.24
N LYS A 77 6.01 -24.44 -7.38
CA LYS A 77 5.85 -24.91 -6.00
C LYS A 77 6.84 -24.21 -5.10
N GLY A 78 6.38 -23.72 -3.96
CA GLY A 78 7.22 -23.05 -2.97
C GLY A 78 6.49 -22.86 -1.64
N GLU A 79 7.21 -22.28 -0.69
CA GLU A 79 6.71 -21.89 0.63
C GLU A 79 6.87 -20.38 0.80
N LEU A 80 5.82 -19.69 1.25
CA LEU A 80 5.88 -18.29 1.63
C LEU A 80 5.83 -18.17 3.16
N ARG A 81 6.77 -17.41 3.73
CA ARG A 81 6.89 -17.18 5.17
C ARG A 81 7.01 -15.69 5.50
N MET A 82 6.44 -15.26 6.62
CA MET A 82 6.64 -13.92 7.17
C MET A 82 7.87 -13.84 8.08
N ASP A 83 8.35 -12.62 8.35
CA ASP A 83 9.47 -12.36 9.26
C ASP A 83 9.30 -12.84 10.71
N ASP A 84 8.08 -13.07 11.17
CA ASP A 84 7.78 -13.64 12.48
C ASP A 84 7.80 -15.17 12.51
N GLY A 85 8.07 -15.81 11.36
CA GLY A 85 8.11 -17.25 11.21
C GLY A 85 6.78 -17.87 10.79
N THR A 86 5.71 -17.10 10.65
CA THR A 86 4.42 -17.59 10.17
C THR A 86 4.55 -18.12 8.75
N VAL A 87 4.24 -19.40 8.55
CA VAL A 87 4.17 -20.02 7.23
C VAL A 87 2.75 -19.86 6.69
N PHE A 88 2.64 -19.29 5.50
CA PHE A 88 1.35 -19.09 4.86
C PHE A 88 0.88 -20.37 4.17
N LEU A 89 -0.41 -20.65 4.29
CA LEU A 89 -1.12 -21.60 3.45
C LEU A 89 -1.81 -20.83 2.31
N PRO A 90 -1.78 -21.35 1.05
CA PRO A 90 -2.45 -20.68 -0.05
C PRO A 90 -3.94 -20.46 0.24
N ASN A 91 -4.44 -19.26 -0.04
CA ASN A 91 -5.80 -18.78 0.19
C ASN A 91 -6.25 -18.61 1.65
N ASP A 92 -5.40 -18.89 2.64
CA ASP A 92 -5.73 -18.59 4.03
C ASP A 92 -5.41 -17.12 4.36
N LEU A 93 -6.26 -16.52 5.20
CA LEU A 93 -6.14 -15.13 5.65
C LEU A 93 -5.43 -15.06 7.00
N TYR A 94 -4.46 -14.16 7.10
CA TYR A 94 -3.69 -13.92 8.31
C TYR A 94 -3.73 -12.44 8.70
N PRO A 95 -3.80 -12.11 10.00
CA PRO A 95 -3.80 -10.72 10.44
C PRO A 95 -2.46 -10.03 10.18
N LEU A 96 -2.48 -8.83 9.61
CA LEU A 96 -1.30 -8.02 9.36
C LEU A 96 -1.26 -6.80 10.30
N ASN A 97 -0.53 -6.95 11.41
CA ASN A 97 -0.45 -5.91 12.44
C ASN A 97 0.71 -4.91 12.24
N LYS A 98 1.58 -5.16 11.25
CA LYS A 98 2.76 -4.33 10.96
C LYS A 98 2.61 -3.67 9.61
N THR A 99 3.05 -2.42 9.51
CA THR A 99 3.14 -1.71 8.23
C THR A 99 4.43 -2.01 7.47
N THR A 100 5.49 -2.42 8.16
CA THR A 100 6.75 -2.86 7.54
C THR A 100 7.04 -4.29 7.95
N PHE A 101 7.21 -5.14 6.96
CA PHE A 101 7.42 -6.57 7.16
C PHE A 101 8.19 -7.17 5.99
N ARG A 102 8.73 -8.36 6.18
CA ARG A 102 9.40 -9.13 5.12
C ARG A 102 8.69 -10.43 4.87
N LEU A 103 8.62 -10.80 3.60
CA LEU A 103 8.21 -12.12 3.17
C LEU A 103 9.44 -12.85 2.62
N TYR A 104 9.52 -14.14 2.89
CA TYR A 104 10.55 -15.03 2.38
C TYR A 104 9.87 -16.11 1.56
N TYR A 105 10.10 -16.09 0.26
CA TYR A 105 9.60 -17.13 -0.64
C TYR A 105 10.71 -18.12 -0.92
N THR A 106 10.52 -19.39 -0.55
CA THR A 106 11.46 -20.47 -0.81
C THR A 106 10.96 -21.33 -1.94
N SER A 107 11.77 -21.46 -3.00
CA SER A 107 11.42 -22.28 -4.15
C SER A 107 11.51 -23.77 -3.81
N HIS A 108 10.53 -24.54 -4.27
CA HIS A 108 10.57 -26.00 -4.29
C HIS A 108 10.41 -26.55 -5.71
N SER A 109 10.53 -25.70 -6.73
CA SER A 109 10.31 -26.05 -8.14
C SER A 109 11.51 -25.69 -9.02
N THR A 110 11.63 -26.40 -10.14
CA THR A 110 12.57 -26.10 -11.23
C THR A 110 11.88 -25.41 -12.42
N ASP A 111 10.62 -25.03 -12.25
CA ASP A 111 9.83 -24.33 -13.26
C ASP A 111 9.70 -22.84 -12.89
N GLN A 112 9.10 -22.07 -13.80
CA GLN A 112 8.68 -20.71 -13.49
C GLN A 112 7.72 -20.72 -12.28
N GLN A 113 7.87 -19.71 -11.43
CA GLN A 113 7.10 -19.57 -10.20
C GLN A 113 6.41 -18.22 -10.20
N VAL A 114 5.13 -18.22 -9.87
CA VAL A 114 4.32 -17.01 -9.78
C VAL A 114 3.47 -17.10 -8.52
N ILE A 115 3.55 -16.06 -7.69
CA ILE A 115 2.69 -15.88 -6.53
C ILE A 115 2.01 -14.52 -6.59
N ASP A 116 0.76 -14.50 -6.14
CA ASP A 116 -0.03 -13.30 -5.93
C ASP A 116 -0.21 -13.09 -4.43
N VAL A 117 0.22 -11.93 -3.93
CA VAL A 117 0.02 -11.51 -2.55
C VAL A 117 -1.10 -10.48 -2.53
N TYR A 118 -2.09 -10.71 -1.67
CA TYR A 118 -3.24 -9.83 -1.49
C TYR A 118 -3.21 -9.24 -0.10
N ILE A 119 -3.39 -7.93 -0.01
CA ILE A 119 -3.67 -7.22 1.23
C ILE A 119 -5.11 -6.75 1.17
N GLU A 120 -5.90 -7.17 2.15
CA GLU A 120 -7.30 -6.80 2.32
C GLU A 120 -7.46 -6.00 3.61
N ASP A 121 -8.25 -4.92 3.57
CA ASP A 121 -8.64 -4.22 4.79
C ASP A 121 -10.03 -4.64 5.30
N SER A 122 -10.37 -4.21 6.51
CA SER A 122 -11.68 -4.47 7.11
C SER A 122 -12.86 -3.79 6.40
N PHE A 123 -12.62 -2.93 5.40
CA PHE A 123 -13.63 -2.23 4.62
C PHE A 123 -13.86 -2.90 3.25
N GLY A 124 -13.11 -3.97 2.93
CA GLY A 124 -13.22 -4.75 1.70
C GLY A 124 -12.37 -4.22 0.53
N GLN A 125 -11.50 -3.24 0.77
CA GLN A 125 -10.51 -2.83 -0.22
C GLN A 125 -9.41 -3.89 -0.34
N VAL A 126 -8.98 -4.16 -1.57
CA VAL A 126 -7.96 -5.19 -1.85
C VAL A 126 -6.88 -4.62 -2.75
N VAL A 127 -5.62 -4.81 -2.36
CA VAL A 127 -4.45 -4.54 -3.17
C VAL A 127 -3.74 -5.86 -3.46
N GLN A 128 -3.45 -6.11 -4.73
CA GLN A 128 -2.71 -7.29 -5.20
C GLN A 128 -1.32 -6.89 -5.68
N LYS A 129 -0.30 -7.67 -5.31
CA LYS A 129 1.03 -7.64 -5.94
C LYS A 129 1.42 -9.03 -6.41
N THR A 130 1.88 -9.11 -7.65
CA THR A 130 2.35 -10.35 -8.27
C THR A 130 3.87 -10.38 -8.25
N PHE A 131 4.42 -11.51 -7.85
CA PHE A 131 5.86 -11.78 -7.95
C PHE A 131 6.06 -12.99 -8.84
N SER A 132 7.00 -12.86 -9.78
CA SER A 132 7.34 -13.92 -10.71
C SER A 132 8.85 -14.13 -10.74
N TRP A 133 9.23 -15.41 -10.75
CA TRP A 133 10.61 -15.84 -10.88
C TRP A 133 10.74 -16.86 -12.00
N GLN A 134 11.77 -16.68 -12.80
CA GLN A 134 12.25 -17.70 -13.71
C GLN A 134 13.19 -18.64 -12.95
N ASN A 135 13.20 -19.92 -13.35
CA ASN A 135 14.25 -20.81 -12.87
C ASN A 135 15.56 -20.43 -13.58
N ASP A 136 16.65 -20.28 -12.82
CA ASP A 136 17.97 -20.03 -13.40
C ASP A 136 18.49 -21.31 -14.07
N LYS A 137 18.15 -21.50 -15.34
CA LYS A 137 18.69 -22.59 -16.17
C LYS A 137 20.04 -22.25 -16.81
N GLY A 138 20.65 -21.11 -16.46
CA GLY A 138 21.99 -20.76 -16.91
C GLY A 138 22.10 -20.16 -18.32
N ASP A 139 20.99 -19.71 -18.91
CA ASP A 139 21.04 -18.90 -20.14
C ASP A 139 20.70 -17.44 -19.80
N ASP A 140 21.68 -16.58 -20.02
CA ASP A 140 21.60 -15.13 -19.85
C ASP A 140 21.19 -14.50 -21.18
N GLU A 141 19.98 -13.95 -21.26
CA GLU A 141 19.65 -12.86 -22.20
C GLU A 141 18.32 -12.21 -21.79
N GLU A 142 18.27 -10.87 -21.90
CA GLU A 142 17.11 -9.95 -21.73
C GLU A 142 16.82 -9.39 -20.32
N ASP A 143 17.67 -8.47 -19.85
CA ASP A 143 17.46 -7.68 -18.62
C ASP A 143 17.21 -6.17 -18.84
N ASP A 144 16.94 -5.69 -20.06
CA ASP A 144 16.89 -4.23 -20.34
C ASP A 144 15.49 -3.58 -20.25
N ASP A 145 14.39 -4.32 -20.44
CA ASP A 145 13.05 -3.70 -20.53
C ASP A 145 12.26 -3.59 -19.22
N LEU A 146 12.62 -4.36 -18.19
CA LEU A 146 11.89 -4.36 -16.90
C LEU A 146 12.47 -3.40 -15.84
N LEU A 147 13.74 -2.99 -15.98
CA LEU A 147 14.32 -1.93 -15.16
C LEU A 147 13.57 -0.60 -15.34
N LYS A 148 12.97 -0.37 -16.52
CA LYS A 148 12.16 0.80 -16.82
C LYS A 148 10.86 0.84 -16.01
N VAL A 149 10.23 -0.32 -15.76
CA VAL A 149 8.99 -0.41 -14.96
C VAL A 149 9.28 -0.17 -13.48
N SER A 150 10.32 -0.82 -12.94
CA SER A 150 10.71 -0.64 -11.53
C SER A 150 11.14 0.81 -11.23
N VAL A 151 11.91 1.45 -12.11
CA VAL A 151 12.29 2.86 -11.93
C VAL A 151 11.10 3.78 -12.12
N HIS A 152 10.17 3.48 -13.04
CA HIS A 152 8.97 4.29 -13.20
C HIS A 152 8.10 4.28 -11.95
N ASP A 153 7.84 3.11 -11.36
CA ASP A 153 7.12 2.99 -10.09
C ASP A 153 7.87 3.68 -8.93
N TYR A 154 9.19 3.51 -8.86
CA TYR A 154 10.03 4.22 -7.88
C TYR A 154 9.90 5.74 -8.03
N MET A 155 9.96 6.26 -9.27
CA MET A 155 9.84 7.69 -9.57
C MET A 155 8.41 8.21 -9.37
N GLN A 156 7.38 7.40 -9.60
CA GLN A 156 5.99 7.73 -9.27
C GLN A 156 5.82 7.89 -7.75
N LEU A 157 6.40 6.99 -6.95
CA LEU A 157 6.39 7.10 -5.48
C LEU A 157 7.03 8.40 -4.99
N TYR A 158 8.17 8.80 -5.55
CA TYR A 158 8.82 10.09 -5.23
C TYR A 158 8.04 11.31 -5.72
N ARG A 159 7.24 11.17 -6.78
CA ARG A 159 6.37 12.24 -7.29
C ARG A 159 5.18 12.48 -6.36
N VAL A 160 4.57 11.40 -5.86
CA VAL A 160 3.43 11.46 -4.93
C VAL A 160 3.86 11.96 -3.54
N LYS A 161 5.09 11.65 -3.09
CA LYS A 161 5.64 12.16 -1.81
C LYS A 161 6.10 13.62 -1.80
N ARG A 162 6.02 14.35 -2.93
CA ARG A 162 6.39 15.77 -3.00
C ARG A 162 5.17 16.70 -3.09
N PRO A 163 4.43 16.87 -1.99
CA PRO A 163 3.78 18.14 -1.70
C PRO A 163 4.10 18.55 -0.27
N LEU A 164 5.24 19.23 -0.02
CA LEU A 164 5.52 20.09 1.17
C LEU A 164 7.00 20.56 1.33
N LEU A 165 7.79 20.64 0.26
CA LEU A 165 9.08 21.37 0.28
C LEU A 165 9.29 22.19 -1.00
N ALA A 166 8.23 22.86 -1.45
CA ALA A 166 8.31 23.87 -2.51
C ALA A 166 7.50 25.10 -2.10
N MET A 167 7.69 25.57 -0.87
CA MET A 167 7.52 26.98 -0.54
C MET A 167 8.81 27.41 0.15
N ASP A 168 9.32 28.56 -0.25
CA ASP A 168 10.55 29.23 0.18
C ASP A 168 11.87 28.73 -0.43
N SER A 169 12.16 29.21 -1.65
CA SER A 169 13.34 30.07 -1.83
C SER A 169 13.26 30.85 -3.15
N PRO A 170 13.41 32.19 -3.15
CA PRO A 170 13.59 32.98 -4.36
C PRO A 170 15.06 32.95 -4.75
N PHE A 171 15.40 32.36 -5.89
CA PHE A 171 16.68 32.65 -6.55
C PHE A 171 16.41 33.39 -7.86
N VAL A 172 16.81 34.65 -7.80
CA VAL A 172 16.97 35.61 -8.88
C VAL A 172 18.11 35.13 -9.79
N GLU A 173 17.87 35.13 -11.10
CA GLU A 173 18.86 35.51 -12.11
C GLU A 173 18.26 36.65 -12.94
#